data_AF-A0AAW6HX92-F1
#
_entry.id   AF-A0AAW6HX92-F1
#
_cell.length_a   1.000
_cell.length_b   1.000
_cell.length_c   1.000
_cell.angle_alpha   90.00
_cell.angle_beta   90.00
_cell.angle_gamma   90.00
#
_symmetry.space_group_name_H-M   'P 1'
#
loop_
_entity.id
_entity.type
_entity.pdbx_description
1 polymer ?
#
loop_
_entity_poly.entity_id
_entity_poly.type
_entity_poly.pdbx_seq_one_letter_code
_entity_poly.pdbx_strand_id
1 'polypeptide(L)'
;MSEETIFAKIIRREVPATIVYEDEEVLGFKDIMPRAPVHVLFIPKRQIIPTLDDLHPEQGPLIGKLVLAAAEYARREGFAQDGYRIVMNCREHGGQTVFHLHLHLLAGAPLGTSW
;
A
#
# COMPACT_ATOMS: atom_id res chain seq x y z
N MET A 1 -21.28 9.06 0.96
CA MET A 1 -21.38 8.33 -0.31
C MET A 1 -19.95 7.96 -0.68
N SER A 2 -19.60 6.68 -0.64
CA SER A 2 -18.23 6.25 -0.92
C SER A 2 -17.93 6.51 -2.39
N GLU A 3 -17.09 7.49 -2.69
CA GLU A 3 -16.50 7.60 -4.02
C GLU A 3 -15.75 6.29 -4.28
N GLU A 4 -16.23 5.53 -5.25
CA GLU A 4 -15.71 4.20 -5.57
C GLU A 4 -14.33 4.35 -6.20
N THR A 5 -13.28 3.98 -5.47
CA THR A 5 -11.90 4.06 -5.96
C THR A 5 -11.54 2.82 -6.79
N ILE A 6 -10.53 2.96 -7.64
CA ILE A 6 -9.98 1.81 -8.39
C ILE A 6 -9.55 0.66 -7.45
N PHE A 7 -9.08 0.99 -6.24
CA PHE A 7 -8.72 0.00 -5.22
C PHE A 7 -9.94 -0.77 -4.69
N ALA A 8 -11.09 -0.13 -4.56
CA ALA A 8 -12.34 -0.83 -4.19
C ALA A 8 -12.73 -1.87 -5.26
N LYS A 9 -12.54 -1.53 -6.55
CA LYS A 9 -12.74 -2.48 -7.67
C LYS A 9 -11.74 -3.64 -7.64
N ILE A 10 -10.47 -3.38 -7.28
CA ILE A 10 -9.44 -4.41 -7.11
C ILE A 10 -9.80 -5.37 -5.96
N ILE A 11 -10.26 -4.83 -4.82
CA ILE A 11 -10.72 -5.64 -3.67
C ILE A 11 -11.85 -6.59 -4.09
N ARG A 12 -12.81 -6.08 -4.88
CA ARG A 12 -13.96 -6.87 -5.37
C ARG A 12 -13.66 -7.72 -6.61
N ARG A 13 -12.40 -7.74 -7.09
CA ARG A 13 -11.97 -8.51 -8.28
C ARG A 13 -12.67 -8.09 -9.58
N GLU A 14 -13.14 -6.84 -9.65
CA GLU A 14 -13.82 -6.30 -10.85
C GLU A 14 -12.84 -5.83 -11.92
N VAL A 15 -11.60 -5.53 -11.52
CA VAL A 15 -10.50 -5.17 -12.42
C VAL A 15 -9.29 -6.06 -12.12
N PRO A 16 -8.47 -6.39 -13.14
CA PRO A 16 -7.31 -7.24 -12.93
C PRO A 16 -6.26 -6.54 -12.06
N ALA A 17 -5.66 -7.29 -11.14
CA ALA A 17 -4.50 -6.87 -10.36
C ALA A 17 -3.65 -8.11 -10.04
N THR A 18 -2.33 -7.94 -10.00
CA THR A 18 -1.44 -9.01 -9.52
C THR A 18 -1.38 -8.94 -8.01
N ILE A 19 -2.25 -9.69 -7.34
CA ILE A 19 -2.31 -9.79 -5.88
C ILE A 19 -1.13 -10.65 -5.41
N VAL A 20 -0.37 -10.12 -4.46
CA VAL A 20 0.84 -10.76 -3.90
C VAL A 20 0.74 -10.99 -2.40
N TYR A 21 -0.23 -10.34 -1.75
CA TYR A 21 -0.55 -10.54 -0.34
C TYR A 21 -2.06 -10.37 -0.15
N GLU A 22 -2.65 -11.19 0.70
CA GLU A 22 -4.03 -10.99 1.12
C GLU A 22 -4.29 -11.67 2.47
N ASP A 23 -4.91 -10.94 3.37
CA ASP A 23 -5.55 -11.48 4.57
C ASP A 23 -6.99 -10.93 4.72
N GLU A 24 -7.55 -11.02 5.93
CA GLU A 24 -8.89 -10.57 6.25
C GLU A 24 -9.07 -9.03 6.14
N GLU A 25 -8.02 -8.25 6.39
CA GLU A 25 -8.07 -6.79 6.52
C GLU A 25 -7.20 -6.04 5.51
N VAL A 26 -6.18 -6.67 4.95
CA VAL A 26 -5.18 -6.08 4.07
C VAL A 26 -5.10 -6.82 2.74
N LEU A 27 -4.95 -6.05 1.66
CA LEU A 27 -4.65 -6.57 0.33
C LEU A 27 -3.35 -5.91 -0.17
N GLY A 28 -2.40 -6.72 -0.65
CA GLY A 28 -1.18 -6.27 -1.31
C GLY A 28 -1.17 -6.66 -2.78
N PHE A 29 -0.90 -5.72 -3.69
CA PHE A 29 -0.84 -5.98 -5.14
C PHE A 29 0.24 -5.13 -5.82
N LYS A 30 0.77 -5.62 -6.95
CA LYS A 30 1.79 -4.89 -7.72
C LYS A 30 1.20 -3.62 -8.33
N ASP A 31 1.94 -2.51 -8.23
CA ASP A 31 1.59 -1.27 -8.90
C ASP A 31 1.68 -1.45 -10.43
N ILE A 32 0.74 -0.87 -11.17
CA ILE A 32 0.70 -0.94 -12.64
C ILE A 32 1.74 -0.03 -13.30
N MET A 33 2.21 1.00 -12.60
CA MET A 33 3.27 1.92 -13.00
C MET A 33 4.41 1.88 -11.97
N PRO A 34 5.22 0.80 -11.94
CA PRO A 34 6.25 0.61 -10.93
C PRO A 34 7.30 1.72 -10.95
N ARG A 35 7.70 2.22 -9.77
CA ARG A 35 8.75 3.23 -9.58
C ARG A 35 10.09 2.64 -9.10
N ALA A 36 10.10 1.34 -8.86
CA ALA A 36 11.27 0.53 -8.52
C ALA A 36 11.04 -0.90 -9.07
N PRO A 37 12.08 -1.75 -9.18
CA PRO A 37 11.93 -3.12 -9.67
C PRO A 37 10.87 -3.93 -8.91
N VAL A 38 10.73 -3.69 -7.60
CA VAL A 38 9.59 -4.11 -6.80
C VAL A 38 8.81 -2.88 -6.38
N HIS A 39 7.55 -2.77 -6.81
CA HIS A 39 6.61 -1.74 -6.36
C HIS A 39 5.27 -2.40 -6.03
N VAL A 40 4.91 -2.43 -4.75
CA VAL A 40 3.69 -3.07 -4.24
C VAL A 40 2.91 -2.09 -3.39
N LEU A 41 1.59 -2.06 -3.57
CA LEU A 41 0.67 -1.28 -2.75
C LEU A 41 -0.03 -2.19 -1.76
N PHE A 42 -0.07 -1.80 -0.49
CA PHE A 42 -0.86 -2.43 0.57
C PHE A 42 -2.01 -1.50 0.97
N ILE A 43 -3.24 -2.02 0.95
CA ILE A 43 -4.47 -1.26 1.21
C ILE A 43 -5.36 -1.96 2.24
N PRO A 44 -6.16 -1.21 3.02
CA PRO A 44 -7.21 -1.80 3.84
C PRO A 44 -8.38 -2.31 2.98
N LYS A 45 -8.96 -3.45 3.35
CA LYS A 45 -10.06 -4.08 2.59
C LYS A 45 -11.45 -3.62 3.02
N ARG A 46 -11.63 -3.37 4.32
CA ARG A 46 -12.96 -3.25 4.95
C ARG A 46 -13.52 -1.84 4.96
N GLN A 47 -12.65 -0.85 5.00
CA GLN A 47 -13.02 0.55 5.14
C GLN A 47 -12.21 1.37 4.15
N ILE A 48 -12.90 2.25 3.41
CA ILE A 48 -12.24 3.24 2.57
C ILE A 48 -11.91 4.42 3.46
N ILE A 49 -10.62 4.58 3.76
CA ILE A 49 -10.07 5.73 4.48
C ILE A 49 -9.45 6.63 3.42
N PRO A 50 -9.99 7.83 3.12
CA PRO A 50 -9.56 8.60 1.95
C PRO A 50 -8.10 9.07 2.03
N THR A 51 -7.67 9.60 3.18
CA THR A 51 -6.33 10.14 3.42
C THR A 51 -5.79 9.70 4.79
N LEU A 52 -4.50 9.92 5.05
CA LEU A 52 -3.91 9.68 6.38
C LEU A 52 -4.59 10.54 7.47
N ASP A 53 -5.10 11.73 7.12
CA ASP A 53 -5.74 12.64 8.08
C ASP A 53 -7.17 12.20 8.46
N ASP A 54 -7.74 11.23 7.74
CA ASP A 54 -9.07 10.67 8.03
C ASP A 54 -8.99 9.46 8.99
N LEU A 55 -7.81 9.17 9.54
CA LEU A 55 -7.61 8.12 10.52
C LEU A 55 -8.07 8.55 11.92
N HIS A 56 -8.79 7.65 12.58
CA HIS A 56 -9.11 7.74 13.99
C HIS A 56 -8.11 6.92 14.84
N PRO A 57 -7.87 7.29 16.11
CA PRO A 57 -6.95 6.56 16.99
C PRO A 57 -7.25 5.04 17.09
N GLU A 58 -8.53 4.67 17.03
CA GLU A 58 -9.02 3.30 17.04
C GLU A 58 -8.53 2.46 15.84
N GLN A 59 -8.18 3.12 14.73
CA GLN A 59 -7.66 2.49 13.52
C GLN A 59 -6.13 2.33 13.53
N GLY A 60 -5.44 2.76 14.60
CA GLY A 60 -3.99 2.54 14.77
C GLY A 60 -3.55 1.08 14.54
N PRO A 61 -4.26 0.05 15.05
CA PRO A 61 -3.94 -1.34 14.76
C PRO A 61 -3.98 -1.72 13.28
N LEU A 62 -4.88 -1.13 12.48
CA LEU A 62 -4.96 -1.36 11.04
C LEU A 62 -3.72 -0.84 10.33
N ILE A 63 -3.19 0.32 10.74
CA ILE A 63 -1.93 0.85 10.22
C ILE A 63 -0.76 -0.06 10.56
N GLY A 64 -0.73 -0.57 11.80
CA GLY A 64 0.24 -1.60 12.20
C GLY A 64 0.18 -2.83 11.28
N LYS A 65 -1.02 -3.32 10.97
CA LYS A 65 -1.21 -4.47 10.06
C LYS A 65 -0.68 -4.19 8.65
N LEU A 66 -0.93 -3.00 8.08
CA LEU A 66 -0.39 -2.62 6.76
C LEU A 66 1.14 -2.68 6.72
N VAL A 67 1.80 -2.11 7.74
CA VAL A 67 3.27 -2.10 7.83
C VAL A 67 3.82 -3.52 8.04
N LEU A 68 3.18 -4.31 8.90
CA LEU A 68 3.59 -5.69 9.16
C LEU A 68 3.43 -6.59 7.93
N ALA A 69 2.34 -6.44 7.18
CA ALA A 69 2.10 -7.14 5.92
C ALA A 69 3.19 -6.81 4.88
N ALA A 70 3.53 -5.53 4.73
CA ALA A 70 4.61 -5.10 3.84
C ALA A 70 5.97 -5.68 4.24
N ALA A 71 6.29 -5.68 5.54
CA ALA A 71 7.52 -6.26 6.05
C ALA A 71 7.55 -7.79 5.92
N GLU A 72 6.42 -8.47 6.10
CA GLU A 72 6.29 -9.92 5.88
C GLU A 72 6.54 -10.27 4.42
N TYR A 73 5.88 -9.55 3.51
CA TYR A 73 6.10 -9.69 2.08
C TYR A 73 7.58 -9.50 1.71
N ALA A 74 8.23 -8.45 2.24
CA ALA A 74 9.65 -8.22 2.00
C ALA A 74 10.56 -9.38 2.44
N ARG A 75 10.26 -9.98 3.61
CA ARG A 75 11.01 -11.15 4.10
C ARG A 75 10.78 -12.37 3.22
N ARG A 76 9.54 -12.61 2.79
CA ARG A 76 9.16 -13.76 1.96
C ARG A 76 9.77 -13.70 0.57
N GLU A 77 9.85 -12.52 -0.02
CA GLU A 77 10.43 -12.31 -1.35
C GLU A 77 11.96 -12.15 -1.35
N GLY A 78 12.59 -12.15 -0.18
CA GLY A 78 14.05 -12.24 -0.04
C GLY A 78 14.82 -10.92 -0.12
N PHE A 79 14.17 -9.77 -0.28
CA PHE A 79 14.84 -8.46 -0.36
C PHE A 79 14.89 -7.68 0.96
N ALA A 80 14.45 -8.28 2.08
CA ALA A 80 14.43 -7.60 3.37
C ALA A 80 15.82 -7.17 3.88
N GLN A 81 16.87 -7.96 3.58
CA GLN A 81 18.25 -7.64 4.00
C GLN A 81 18.91 -6.59 3.12
N ASP A 82 18.58 -6.56 1.82
CA ASP A 82 19.02 -5.52 0.89
C ASP A 82 18.37 -4.16 1.23
N GLY A 83 17.17 -4.21 1.80
CA GLY A 83 16.40 -3.07 2.24
C GLY A 83 15.29 -2.67 1.26
N TYR A 84 14.38 -1.86 1.76
CA TYR A 84 13.22 -1.35 1.02
C TYR A 84 12.74 -0.03 1.63
N ARG A 85 11.98 0.74 0.87
CA ARG A 85 11.34 1.98 1.35
C ARG A 85 9.83 1.76 1.47
N ILE A 86 9.27 2.25 2.57
CA ILE A 86 7.84 2.37 2.78
C ILE A 86 7.45 3.86 2.64
N VAL A 87 6.40 4.15 1.88
CA VAL A 87 5.89 5.52 1.66
C VAL A 87 4.36 5.53 1.74
N MET A 88 3.80 6.57 2.36
CA MET A 88 2.36 6.86 2.32
C MET A 88 2.19 8.34 2.00
N ASN A 89 1.43 8.63 0.95
CA ASN A 89 1.22 9.99 0.45
C ASN A 89 -0.11 10.54 0.98
N CYS A 90 -0.11 11.80 1.43
CA CYS A 90 -1.32 12.48 1.91
C CYS A 90 -1.54 13.78 1.14
N ARG A 91 -2.71 13.91 0.51
CA ARG A 91 -3.17 15.10 -0.22
C ARG A 91 -2.19 15.55 -1.33
N GLU A 92 -2.40 16.77 -1.83
CA GLU A 92 -1.69 17.33 -2.99
C GLU A 92 -0.17 17.42 -2.79
N HIS A 93 0.28 17.98 -1.67
CA HIS A 93 1.72 18.14 -1.41
C HIS A 93 2.44 16.81 -1.18
N GLY A 94 1.72 15.77 -0.75
CA GLY A 94 2.24 14.41 -0.69
C GLY A 94 2.18 13.67 -2.03
N GLY A 95 1.55 14.24 -3.07
CA GLY A 95 1.38 13.58 -4.36
C GLY A 95 0.36 12.44 -4.35
N GLN A 96 -0.63 12.49 -3.46
CA GLN A 96 -1.69 11.49 -3.40
C GLN A 96 -2.61 11.61 -4.63
N THR A 97 -2.81 10.49 -5.35
CA THR A 97 -3.67 10.43 -6.54
C THR A 97 -4.88 9.52 -6.38
N VAL A 98 -4.80 8.51 -5.51
CA VAL A 98 -5.93 7.64 -5.14
C VAL A 98 -6.33 7.93 -3.70
N PHE A 99 -7.56 8.39 -3.51
CA PHE A 99 -8.16 8.70 -2.21
C PHE A 99 -8.70 7.43 -1.53
N HIS A 100 -7.80 6.48 -1.35
CA HIS A 100 -7.95 5.27 -0.56
C HIS A 100 -6.57 4.99 0.01
N LEU A 101 -6.42 5.08 1.33
CA LEU A 101 -5.18 4.91 2.07
C LEU A 101 -4.38 3.71 1.57
N HIS A 102 -3.13 3.94 1.20
CA HIS A 102 -2.25 2.91 0.67
C HIS A 102 -0.81 3.14 1.11
N LEU A 103 -0.12 2.03 1.31
CA LEU A 103 1.28 1.96 1.63
C LEU A 103 2.04 1.44 0.43
N HIS A 104 2.95 2.26 -0.10
CA HIS A 104 3.90 1.86 -1.14
C HIS A 104 5.06 1.11 -0.49
N LEU A 105 5.39 -0.07 -1.01
CA LEU A 105 6.66 -0.75 -0.79
C LEU A 105 7.47 -0.67 -2.08
N LEU A 106 8.66 -0.10 -1.99
CA LEU A 106 9.63 0.04 -3.07
C LEU A 106 10.89 -0.75 -2.72
N ALA A 107 11.36 -1.63 -3.60
CA ALA A 107 12.56 -2.45 -3.37
C ALA A 107 13.22 -2.91 -4.68
N GLY A 108 14.28 -3.72 -4.55
CA GLY A 108 14.97 -4.38 -5.67
C GLY A 108 16.05 -3.55 -6.35
N ALA A 109 16.37 -2.37 -5.82
CA ALA A 109 17.51 -1.55 -6.22
C ALA A 109 17.83 -0.52 -5.11
N PRO A 110 19.05 0.06 -5.08
CA PRO A 110 19.32 1.24 -4.26
C PRO A 110 18.37 2.39 -4.61
N LEU A 111 17.61 2.89 -3.65
CA LEU A 111 16.55 3.89 -3.87
C LEU A 111 16.99 5.36 -3.67
N GLY A 112 18.30 5.58 -3.50
CA GLY A 112 18.86 6.90 -3.19
C GLY A 112 18.53 7.39 -1.77
N THR A 113 19.10 8.54 -1.41
CA THR A 113 18.93 9.17 -0.08
C THR A 113 18.13 10.47 -0.12
N SER A 114 17.80 10.96 -1.32
CA SER A 114 16.98 12.14 -1.51
C SER A 114 15.50 11.77 -1.32
N TRP A 115 14.80 12.58 -0.52
CA TRP A 115 13.38 12.44 -0.21
C TRP A 115 12.54 13.34 -1.11
#